data_AF-A0A212CVI1-F1
#
_entry.id   AF-A0A212CVI1-F1
#
_cell.length_a   1.000
_cell.length_b   1.000
_cell.length_c   1.000
_cell.angle_alpha   90.00
_cell.angle_beta   90.00
_cell.angle_gamma   90.00
#
_symmetry.space_group_name_H-M   'P 1'
#
loop_
_entity.id
_entity.type
_entity.pdbx_description
1 polymer ?
#
loop_
_entity_poly.entity_id
_entity_poly.type
_entity_poly.pdbx_seq_one_letter_code
_entity_poly.pdbx_strand_id
1 'polypeptide(L)'
;MFEAHMQSYKGDDPLGEWESYMRWVEENFPENKEYVTTLLEHLMKEFLDKKRYHNDPRFINYCLKFAECNSDLHQFFEFLYNHGIGTQAAPLYVAWAGHLEGQGERQHASAVFRRGIQNQAEPRELLQQQYRWFDSETPPSDAYLERQRFAL
;
A
#
# COMPACT_ATOMS: atom_id res chain seq x y z
N MET A 1 10.07 4.92 26.26
CA MET A 1 8.91 4.75 25.36
C MET A 1 9.28 5.26 23.98
N PHE A 2 8.82 4.62 22.91
CA PHE A 2 9.15 4.97 21.52
C PHE A 2 8.87 6.45 21.19
N GLU A 3 7.77 7.01 21.69
CA GLU A 3 7.40 8.42 21.51
C GLU A 3 8.47 9.39 22.02
N ALA A 4 9.06 9.14 23.20
CA ALA A 4 10.12 9.97 23.75
C ALA A 4 11.43 9.87 22.96
N HIS A 5 11.70 8.69 22.37
CA HIS A 5 12.81 8.51 21.43
C HIS A 5 12.58 9.35 20.17
N MET A 6 11.41 9.26 19.56
CA MET A 6 11.06 10.04 18.36
C MET A 6 11.09 11.56 18.60
N GLN A 7 10.67 12.03 19.77
CA GLN A 7 10.73 13.47 20.14
C GLN A 7 12.16 14.02 20.22
N SER A 8 13.13 13.18 20.58
CA SER A 8 14.54 13.57 20.72
C SER A 8 15.41 13.13 19.53
N TYR A 9 14.82 12.43 18.57
CA TYR A 9 15.50 11.92 17.39
C TYR A 9 15.96 13.07 16.48
N LYS A 10 17.24 13.05 16.12
CA LYS A 10 17.88 14.06 15.25
C LYS A 10 18.45 13.46 13.96
N GLY A 11 18.17 12.18 13.70
CA GLY A 11 18.61 11.53 12.48
C GLY A 11 17.78 11.95 11.28
N ASP A 12 18.29 11.66 10.09
CA ASP A 12 17.67 12.09 8.85
C ASP A 12 16.61 11.10 8.35
N ASP A 13 16.45 9.91 8.93
CA ASP A 13 15.50 8.89 8.47
C ASP A 13 14.54 8.41 9.58
N PRO A 14 13.57 9.23 9.99
CA PRO A 14 12.56 8.83 10.96
C PRO A 14 11.77 7.58 10.54
N LEU A 15 11.60 7.31 9.23
CA LEU A 15 10.88 6.11 8.77
C LEU A 15 11.60 4.82 9.18
N GLY A 16 12.93 4.81 9.21
CA GLY A 16 13.71 3.65 9.66
C GLY A 16 13.52 3.33 11.14
N GLU A 17 13.34 4.35 11.99
CA GLU A 17 13.01 4.16 13.41
C GLU A 17 11.62 3.55 13.59
N TRP A 18 10.64 4.04 12.83
CA TRP A 18 9.29 3.47 12.79
C TRP A 18 9.29 2.03 12.30
N GLU A 19 10.08 1.71 11.28
CA GLU A 19 10.16 0.35 10.73
C GLU A 19 10.72 -0.64 11.76
N SER A 20 11.77 -0.21 12.47
CA SER A 20 12.41 -1.00 13.53
C SER A 20 11.45 -1.23 14.69
N TYR A 21 10.69 -0.21 15.08
CA TYR A 21 9.70 -0.32 16.13
C TYR A 21 8.51 -1.19 15.74
N MET A 22 7.98 -1.01 14.53
CA MET A 22 6.89 -1.85 14.01
C MET A 22 7.26 -3.32 14.01
N ARG A 23 8.44 -3.65 13.48
CA ARG A 23 8.94 -5.03 13.48
C ARG A 23 9.04 -5.61 14.88
N TRP A 24 9.59 -4.85 15.83
CA TRP A 24 9.65 -5.28 17.22
C TRP A 24 8.26 -5.55 17.79
N VAL A 25 7.26 -4.71 17.49
CA VAL A 25 5.89 -4.92 17.95
C VAL A 25 5.29 -6.19 17.34
N GLU A 26 5.48 -6.42 16.05
CA GLU A 26 4.96 -7.61 15.37
C GLU A 26 5.59 -8.91 15.90
N GLU A 27 6.89 -8.88 16.19
CA GLU A 27 7.63 -10.03 16.75
C GLU A 27 7.24 -10.33 18.20
N ASN A 28 6.97 -9.30 19.01
CA ASN A 28 6.73 -9.44 20.45
C ASN A 28 5.24 -9.50 20.82
N PHE A 29 4.34 -9.03 19.95
CA PHE A 29 2.90 -8.99 20.16
C PHE A 29 2.09 -9.46 18.93
N PRO A 30 2.37 -10.66 18.37
CA PRO A 30 1.77 -11.11 17.12
C PRO A 30 0.24 -11.27 17.17
N GLU A 31 -0.33 -11.48 18.36
CA GLU A 31 -1.78 -11.62 18.55
C GLU A 31 -2.50 -10.27 18.66
N ASN A 32 -1.77 -9.16 18.89
CA ASN A 32 -2.35 -7.85 19.17
C ASN A 32 -2.53 -7.01 17.90
N LYS A 33 -3.47 -7.43 17.05
CA LYS A 33 -3.77 -6.76 15.78
C LYS A 33 -4.28 -5.32 15.94
N GLU A 34 -5.04 -5.05 17.01
CA GLU A 34 -5.56 -3.71 17.30
C GLU A 34 -4.41 -2.72 17.57
N TYR A 35 -3.39 -3.16 18.30
CA TYR A 35 -2.22 -2.34 18.57
C TYR A 35 -1.41 -2.06 17.29
N VAL A 36 -1.21 -3.07 16.43
CA VAL A 36 -0.56 -2.87 15.13
C VAL A 36 -1.34 -1.87 14.27
N THR A 37 -2.68 -1.97 14.25
CA THR A 37 -3.54 -1.03 13.52
C THR A 37 -3.38 0.40 14.04
N THR A 38 -3.38 0.57 15.37
CA THR A 38 -3.17 1.88 16.02
C THR A 38 -1.81 2.48 15.65
N LEU A 39 -0.76 1.65 15.61
CA LEU A 39 0.57 2.12 15.20
C LEU A 39 0.61 2.50 13.72
N LEU A 40 -0.10 1.77 12.85
CA LEU A 40 -0.18 2.11 11.43
C LEU A 40 -0.87 3.46 11.25
N GLU A 41 -1.94 3.74 12.00
CA GLU A 41 -2.59 5.05 12.00
C GLU A 41 -1.65 6.19 12.41
N HIS A 42 -0.85 5.98 13.45
CA HIS A 42 0.15 6.97 13.89
C HIS A 42 1.24 7.17 12.85
N LEU A 43 1.73 6.09 12.23
CA LEU A 43 2.69 6.15 11.14
C LEU A 43 2.12 6.93 9.96
N MET A 44 0.87 6.65 9.54
CA MET A 44 0.22 7.41 8.47
C MET A 44 0.20 8.90 8.81
N LYS A 45 -0.33 9.29 9.98
CA LYS A 45 -0.39 10.69 10.42
C LYS A 45 0.99 11.38 10.40
N GLU A 46 2.04 10.66 10.80
CA GLU A 46 3.40 11.21 10.84
C GLU A 46 4.03 11.44 9.46
N PHE A 47 3.68 10.63 8.46
CA PHE A 47 4.32 10.62 7.14
C PHE A 47 3.45 11.18 6.01
N LEU A 48 2.16 11.42 6.23
CA LEU A 48 1.23 11.96 5.23
C LEU A 48 1.71 13.25 4.57
N ASP A 49 2.28 14.19 5.34
CA ASP A 49 2.73 15.49 4.80
C ASP A 49 4.21 15.49 4.39
N LYS A 50 4.95 14.39 4.64
CA LYS A 50 6.39 14.30 4.38
C LYS A 50 6.65 13.81 2.96
N LYS A 51 6.51 14.71 1.98
CA LYS A 51 6.64 14.44 0.53
C LYS A 51 7.85 13.60 0.12
N ARG A 52 8.99 13.71 0.82
CA ARG A 52 10.19 12.89 0.57
C ARG A 52 9.94 11.38 0.67
N TYR A 53 8.91 10.96 1.40
CA TYR A 53 8.54 9.55 1.59
C TYR A 53 7.38 9.10 0.72
N HIS A 54 6.72 10.01 -0.02
CA HIS A 54 5.51 9.70 -0.78
C HIS A 54 5.69 8.63 -1.84
N ASN A 55 6.91 8.38 -2.32
CA ASN A 55 7.21 7.25 -3.19
C ASN A 55 8.35 6.38 -2.62
N ASP A 56 8.66 6.49 -1.33
CA ASP A 56 9.59 5.59 -0.64
C ASP A 56 8.93 4.21 -0.52
N PRO A 57 9.52 3.13 -1.05
CA PRO A 57 8.92 1.79 -1.04
C PRO A 57 8.51 1.32 0.36
N ARG A 58 9.23 1.71 1.41
CA ARG A 58 8.90 1.34 2.79
C ARG A 58 7.58 1.96 3.23
N PHE A 59 7.38 3.25 2.92
CA PHE A 59 6.15 3.94 3.26
C PHE A 59 4.96 3.40 2.43
N ILE A 60 5.19 3.07 1.16
CA ILE A 60 4.16 2.44 0.32
C ILE A 60 3.73 1.09 0.91
N ASN A 61 4.67 0.26 1.36
CA ASN A 61 4.33 -1.00 2.00
C ASN A 61 3.47 -0.79 3.26
N TYR A 62 3.77 0.22 4.07
CA TYR A 62 2.91 0.55 5.23
C TYR A 62 1.54 1.08 4.83
N CYS A 63 1.45 1.86 3.75
CA CYS A 63 0.16 2.28 3.20
C CYS A 63 -0.67 1.06 2.76
N LEU A 64 -0.07 0.13 2.01
CA LEU A 64 -0.74 -1.10 1.56
C LEU A 64 -1.18 -1.98 2.73
N LYS A 65 -0.32 -2.14 3.74
CA LYS A 65 -0.65 -2.87 4.96
C LYS A 65 -1.79 -2.22 5.73
N PHE A 66 -1.79 -0.89 5.85
CA PHE A 66 -2.90 -0.18 6.50
C PHE A 66 -4.19 -0.28 5.68
N ALA A 67 -4.09 -0.40 4.35
CA ALA A 67 -5.23 -0.60 3.47
C ALA A 67 -6.06 -1.85 3.86
N GLU A 68 -5.41 -2.93 4.30
CA GLU A 68 -6.09 -4.15 4.79
C GLU A 68 -6.95 -3.92 6.03
N CYS A 69 -6.67 -2.86 6.80
CA CYS A 69 -7.44 -2.48 7.99
C CYS A 69 -8.64 -1.58 7.67
N ASN A 70 -8.75 -1.06 6.44
CA ASN A 70 -9.78 -0.09 6.06
C ASN A 70 -11.08 -0.77 5.65
N SER A 71 -12.22 -0.22 6.09
CA SER A 71 -13.55 -0.72 5.70
C SER A 71 -13.92 -0.40 4.26
N ASP A 72 -13.38 0.69 3.71
CA ASP A 72 -13.52 1.07 2.30
C ASP A 72 -12.13 1.22 1.67
N LEU A 73 -11.65 0.10 1.12
CA LEU A 73 -10.33 0.01 0.50
C LEU A 73 -10.23 0.85 -0.77
N HIS A 74 -11.32 0.99 -1.53
CA HIS A 74 -11.34 1.82 -2.72
C HIS A 74 -11.13 3.30 -2.38
N GLN A 75 -11.89 3.83 -1.41
CA GLN A 75 -11.77 5.21 -0.95
C GLN A 75 -10.36 5.49 -0.39
N PHE A 76 -9.77 4.52 0.31
CA PHE A 76 -8.42 4.66 0.84
C PHE A 76 -7.36 4.76 -0.27
N PHE A 77 -7.44 3.96 -1.32
CA PHE A 77 -6.54 4.09 -2.48
C PHE A 77 -6.70 5.43 -3.20
N GLU A 78 -7.93 5.91 -3.38
CA GLU A 78 -8.18 7.25 -3.93
C GLU A 78 -7.56 8.34 -3.06
N PHE A 79 -7.69 8.22 -1.74
CA PHE A 79 -7.08 9.15 -0.79
C PHE A 79 -5.56 9.21 -0.96
N LEU A 80 -4.86 8.06 -1.00
CA LEU A 80 -3.41 8.02 -1.21
C LEU A 80 -3.01 8.69 -2.52
N TYR A 81 -3.67 8.30 -3.62
CA TYR A 81 -3.39 8.83 -4.94
C TYR A 81 -3.57 10.35 -5.01
N ASN A 82 -4.67 10.86 -4.45
CA ASN A 82 -4.99 12.31 -4.44
C ASN A 82 -4.00 13.12 -3.58
N HIS A 83 -3.37 12.50 -2.57
CA HIS A 83 -2.31 13.10 -1.77
C HIS A 83 -0.92 12.98 -2.41
N GLY A 84 -0.81 12.35 -3.60
CA GLY A 84 0.46 12.14 -4.30
C GLY A 84 1.26 10.93 -3.80
N ILE A 85 0.70 10.14 -2.88
CA ILE A 85 1.36 9.00 -2.25
C ILE A 85 1.27 7.79 -3.19
N GLY A 86 2.41 7.14 -3.43
CA GLY A 86 2.57 5.95 -4.26
C GLY A 86 2.30 6.17 -5.74
N THR A 87 2.23 7.43 -6.19
CA THR A 87 1.92 7.76 -7.58
C THR A 87 2.98 7.27 -8.58
N GLN A 88 4.20 6.98 -8.10
CA GLN A 88 5.28 6.37 -8.89
C GLN A 88 5.53 4.91 -8.50
N ALA A 89 4.69 4.31 -7.65
CA ALA A 89 4.89 2.95 -7.15
C ALA A 89 3.87 1.99 -7.80
N ALA A 90 4.37 1.08 -8.66
CA ALA A 90 3.55 0.06 -9.29
C ALA A 90 2.73 -0.78 -8.29
N PRO A 91 3.25 -1.15 -7.09
CA PRO A 91 2.47 -1.88 -6.08
C PRO A 91 1.14 -1.22 -5.70
N LEU A 92 1.08 0.12 -5.64
CA LEU A 92 -0.16 0.84 -5.35
C LEU A 92 -1.23 0.56 -6.41
N TYR A 93 -0.86 0.70 -7.69
CA TYR A 93 -1.78 0.49 -8.80
C TYR A 93 -2.22 -0.96 -8.94
N VAL A 94 -1.30 -1.91 -8.70
CA VAL A 94 -1.61 -3.35 -8.74
C VAL A 94 -2.60 -3.73 -7.64
N ALA A 95 -2.35 -3.30 -6.40
CA ALA A 95 -3.25 -3.59 -5.28
C ALA A 95 -4.64 -2.95 -5.49
N TRP A 96 -4.67 -1.70 -5.96
CA TRP A 96 -5.92 -1.00 -6.23
C TRP A 96 -6.72 -1.60 -7.38
N ALA A 97 -6.07 -1.89 -8.51
CA ALA A 97 -6.74 -2.51 -9.64
C ALA A 97 -7.21 -3.94 -9.31
N GLY A 98 -6.41 -4.70 -8.56
CA GLY A 98 -6.78 -6.01 -8.05
C GLY A 98 -8.04 -5.93 -7.18
N HIS A 99 -8.08 -5.03 -6.20
CA HIS A 99 -9.27 -4.86 -5.36
C HIS A 99 -10.54 -4.61 -6.20
N LEU A 100 -10.47 -3.69 -7.16
CA LEU A 100 -11.60 -3.37 -8.06
C LEU A 100 -12.01 -4.57 -8.92
N GLU A 101 -11.05 -5.30 -9.48
CA GLU A 101 -11.34 -6.49 -10.26
C GLU A 101 -12.00 -7.59 -9.42
N GLY A 102 -11.58 -7.77 -8.16
CA GLY A 102 -12.24 -8.66 -7.21
C GLY A 102 -13.69 -8.27 -6.88
N GLN A 103 -14.06 -7.00 -7.05
CA GLN A 103 -15.44 -6.52 -6.95
C GLN A 103 -16.21 -6.64 -8.28
N GLY A 104 -15.58 -7.12 -9.35
CA GLY A 104 -16.16 -7.18 -10.70
C GLY A 104 -16.11 -5.84 -11.46
N GLU A 105 -15.47 -4.81 -10.88
CA GLU A 105 -15.36 -3.46 -11.44
C GLU A 105 -14.25 -3.36 -12.50
N ARG A 106 -14.33 -4.22 -13.52
CA ARG A 106 -13.27 -4.41 -14.54
C ARG A 106 -12.92 -3.11 -15.27
N GLN A 107 -13.91 -2.27 -15.57
CA GLN A 107 -13.64 -0.98 -16.24
C GLN A 107 -12.81 -0.04 -15.37
N HIS A 108 -13.12 0.03 -14.07
CA HIS A 108 -12.38 0.83 -13.10
C HIS A 108 -10.98 0.26 -12.87
N ALA A 109 -10.84 -1.06 -12.72
CA ALA A 109 -9.54 -1.73 -12.60
C ALA A 109 -8.63 -1.44 -13.81
N SER A 110 -9.16 -1.55 -15.03
CA SER A 110 -8.45 -1.19 -16.27
C SER A 110 -7.99 0.28 -16.28
N ALA A 111 -8.83 1.19 -15.78
CA ALA A 111 -8.47 2.61 -15.67
C ALA A 111 -7.32 2.84 -14.67
N VAL A 112 -7.30 2.13 -13.54
CA VAL A 112 -6.21 2.19 -12.56
C VAL A 112 -4.90 1.68 -13.14
N PHE A 113 -4.89 0.55 -13.86
CA PHE A 113 -3.69 0.07 -14.54
C PHE A 113 -3.14 1.09 -15.54
N ARG A 114 -4.00 1.63 -16.41
CA ARG A 114 -3.60 2.67 -17.38
C ARG A 114 -3.03 3.91 -16.70
N ARG A 115 -3.62 4.31 -15.57
CA ARG A 115 -3.15 5.45 -14.77
C ARG A 115 -1.73 5.20 -14.24
N GLY A 116 -1.44 4.02 -13.69
CA GLY A 116 -0.09 3.67 -13.25
C GLY A 116 0.93 3.68 -14.39
N ILE A 117 0.54 3.20 -15.58
CA ILE A 117 1.40 3.22 -16.78
C ILE A 117 1.69 4.66 -17.22
N GLN A 118 0.67 5.52 -17.22
CA GLN A 118 0.83 6.95 -17.55
C GLN A 118 1.74 7.67 -16.57
N ASN A 119 1.66 7.32 -15.29
CA ASN A 119 2.53 7.87 -14.24
C ASN A 119 3.94 7.27 -14.21
N GLN A 120 4.25 6.34 -15.13
CA GLN A 120 5.55 5.67 -15.20
C GLN A 120 5.90 5.00 -13.86
N ALA A 121 4.90 4.37 -13.23
CA ALA A 121 5.08 3.74 -11.93
C ALA A 121 6.03 2.54 -12.01
N GLU A 122 6.94 2.45 -11.05
CA GLU A 122 8.00 1.44 -11.00
C GLU A 122 7.72 0.36 -9.93
N PRO A 123 8.13 -0.90 -10.14
CA PRO A 123 8.76 -1.42 -11.36
C PRO A 123 7.78 -1.51 -12.53
N ARG A 124 8.15 -0.98 -13.70
CA ARG A 124 7.28 -0.95 -14.88
C ARG A 124 6.85 -2.35 -15.33
N GLU A 125 7.76 -3.31 -15.26
CA GLU A 125 7.52 -4.70 -15.67
C GLU A 125 6.41 -5.34 -14.86
N LEU A 126 6.35 -5.06 -13.55
CA LEU A 126 5.30 -5.53 -12.66
C LEU A 126 3.93 -5.06 -13.16
N LEU A 127 3.80 -3.77 -13.41
CA LEU A 127 2.53 -3.19 -13.84
C LEU A 127 2.09 -3.71 -15.22
N GLN A 128 3.02 -3.84 -16.17
CA GLN A 128 2.74 -4.36 -17.50
C GLN A 128 2.38 -5.85 -17.49
N GLN A 129 3.02 -6.65 -16.64
CA GLN A 129 2.71 -8.06 -16.50
C GLN A 129 1.33 -8.26 -15.89
N GLN A 130 1.02 -7.55 -14.80
CA GLN A 130 -0.29 -7.62 -14.15
C GLN A 130 -1.40 -7.14 -15.08
N TYR A 131 -1.18 -6.04 -15.82
CA TYR A 131 -2.18 -5.52 -16.75
C TYR A 131 -2.45 -6.47 -17.92
N ARG A 132 -1.41 -7.11 -18.49
CA ARG A 132 -1.60 -8.14 -19.53
C ARG A 132 -2.40 -9.33 -19.04
N TRP A 133 -2.14 -9.78 -17.81
CA TRP A 133 -2.91 -10.87 -17.21
C TRP A 133 -4.36 -10.48 -17.00
N PHE A 134 -4.61 -9.33 -16.36
CA PHE A 134 -5.93 -8.73 -16.21
C PHE A 134 -6.70 -8.71 -17.55
N ASP A 135 -6.10 -8.17 -18.62
CA ASP A 135 -6.74 -8.07 -19.93
C ASP A 135 -7.03 -9.45 -20.56
N SER A 136 -6.19 -10.45 -20.31
CA SER A 136 -6.32 -11.81 -20.86
C SER A 136 -7.35 -12.69 -20.15
N GLU A 137 -7.69 -12.39 -18.89
CA GLU A 137 -8.70 -13.16 -18.15
C GLU A 137 -10.13 -12.80 -18.60
N THR A 138 -10.82 -13.75 -19.24
CA THR A 138 -12.29 -13.83 -19.27
C THR A 138 -12.83 -14.16 -17.86
N PRO A 139 -14.09 -13.79 -17.49
CA PRO A 139 -14.51 -13.49 -16.10
C PRO A 139 -14.16 -14.60 -15.07
N PRO A 140 -13.96 -14.22 -13.80
CA PRO A 140 -12.97 -14.85 -12.93
C PRO A 140 -13.31 -16.31 -12.60
N SER A 141 -12.30 -17.19 -12.71
CA SER A 141 -12.32 -18.51 -12.08
C SER A 141 -11.62 -18.47 -10.72
N ASP A 142 -11.84 -19.48 -9.88
CA ASP A 142 -11.37 -19.58 -8.49
C ASP A 142 -9.86 -19.32 -8.28
N ALA A 143 -9.04 -19.44 -9.32
CA ALA A 143 -7.60 -19.10 -9.28
C ALA A 143 -7.31 -17.61 -8.99
N TYR A 144 -8.28 -16.73 -9.24
CA TYR A 144 -8.17 -15.29 -9.06
C TYR A 144 -8.13 -14.89 -7.57
N LEU A 145 -8.96 -15.52 -6.74
CA LEU A 145 -9.09 -15.22 -5.31
C LEU A 145 -7.85 -15.67 -4.51
N GLU A 146 -7.23 -16.77 -4.91
CA GLU A 146 -5.98 -17.23 -4.31
C GLU A 146 -4.82 -16.25 -4.58
N ARG A 147 -4.80 -15.55 -5.73
CA ARG A 147 -3.73 -14.59 -6.05
C ARG A 147 -3.74 -13.34 -5.20
N GLN A 148 -4.91 -12.77 -4.90
CA GLN A 148 -4.99 -11.59 -4.02
C GLN A 148 -4.48 -11.87 -2.61
N ARG A 149 -4.47 -13.14 -2.20
CA ARG A 149 -4.01 -13.59 -0.88
C ARG A 149 -2.49 -13.64 -0.73
N PHE A 150 -1.74 -13.63 -1.84
CA PHE A 150 -0.27 -13.78 -1.86
C PHE A 150 0.47 -12.60 -2.53
N ALA A 151 -0.24 -11.53 -2.89
CA ALA A 151 0.33 -10.34 -3.53
C ALA A 151 0.62 -9.19 -2.53
N LEU A 152 0.47 -9.45 -1.23
CA LEU A 152 0.88 -8.64 -0.09
C LEU A 152 1.87 -9.45 0.74
#